data_AF-A0A937H456-F1
#
_entry.id   AF-A0A937H456-F1
#
_cell.length_a   1.000
_cell.length_b   1.000
_cell.length_c   1.000
_cell.angle_alpha   90.00
_cell.angle_beta   90.00
_cell.angle_gamma   90.00
#
_symmetry.space_group_name_H-M   'P 1'
#
loop_
_entity.id
_entity.type
_entity.pdbx_description
1 polymer ?
#
loop_
_entity_poly.entity_id
_entity_poly.type
_entity_poly.pdbx_seq_one_letter_code
_entity_poly.pdbx_strand_id
1 'polypeptide(L)'
;METEFTPLSSLVGGILIGISAVILLITNGRIAGISGIVSRILPPSIHRSELPQGLLFVGGLILAIPTWYFIDGGMPVNFVSNNYLVLSMAGLLVGFGA
;
A
#
# COMPACT_ATOMS: atom_id res chain seq x y z
N MET A 1 -15.68 15.76 -12.20
CA MET A 1 -16.04 15.43 -10.81
C MET A 1 -15.73 16.65 -9.99
N GLU A 2 -16.71 17.17 -9.25
CA GLU A 2 -16.45 18.18 -8.24
C GLU A 2 -15.67 17.47 -7.12
N THR A 3 -14.43 17.88 -6.85
CA THR A 3 -13.67 17.34 -5.72
C THR A 3 -14.25 17.95 -4.44
N GLU A 4 -15.05 17.20 -3.70
CA GLU A 4 -15.55 17.67 -2.42
C GLU A 4 -14.38 17.91 -1.47
N PHE A 5 -14.26 19.16 -1.02
CA PHE A 5 -13.20 19.55 -0.10
C PHE A 5 -13.52 19.00 1.29
N THR A 6 -12.82 17.94 1.69
CA THR A 6 -12.99 17.24 2.98
C THR A 6 -11.75 17.41 3.88
N PRO A 7 -11.51 18.63 4.41
CA PRO A 7 -10.23 18.99 5.04
C PRO A 7 -9.91 18.16 6.28
N LEU A 8 -10.90 17.91 7.13
CA LEU A 8 -10.70 17.14 8.36
C LEU A 8 -10.40 15.66 8.06
N SER A 9 -11.17 15.04 7.17
CA SER A 9 -10.95 13.64 6.76
C SER A 9 -9.57 13.46 6.13
N SER A 10 -9.20 14.37 5.22
CA SER A 10 -7.89 14.37 4.55
C SER A 10 -6.73 14.55 5.55
N LEU A 11 -6.90 15.42 6.55
CA LEU A 11 -5.89 15.62 7.60
C LEU A 11 -5.70 14.37 8.47
N VAL A 12 -6.79 13.74 8.89
CA VAL A 12 -6.73 12.50 9.69
C VAL A 12 -6.05 11.38 8.89
N GLY A 13 -6.43 11.19 7.62
CA GLY A 13 -5.77 10.24 6.73
C GLY A 13 -4.27 10.53 6.57
N GLY A 14 -3.90 11.80 6.38
CA GLY A 14 -2.50 12.22 6.30
C GLY A 14 -1.70 11.93 7.57
N ILE A 15 -2.27 12.19 8.75
CA ILE A 15 -1.63 11.89 10.04
C ILE A 15 -1.42 10.37 10.19
N LEU A 16 -2.41 9.56 9.86
CA LEU A 16 -2.30 8.09 9.93
C LEU A 16 -1.19 7.55 9.03
N ILE A 17 -1.10 8.04 7.78
CA ILE A 17 -0.05 7.67 6.84
C ILE A 17 1.32 8.13 7.35
N GLY A 18 1.42 9.36 7.86
CA GLY A 18 2.65 9.91 8.42
C GLY A 18 3.16 9.10 9.62
N ILE A 19 2.29 8.75 10.56
CA ILE A 19 2.62 7.90 11.71
C ILE A 19 3.12 6.53 11.23
N SER A 20 2.44 5.91 10.26
CA SER A 20 2.87 4.64 9.67
C SER A 20 4.29 4.73 9.07
N ALA A 21 4.59 5.80 8.33
CA ALA A 21 5.91 6.03 7.75
C ALA A 21 7.00 6.20 8.82
N VAL A 22 6.71 6.91 9.92
CA VAL A 22 7.63 7.09 11.06
C VAL A 22 7.88 5.77 11.78
N ILE A 23 6.84 4.96 12.00
CA ILE A 23 6.98 3.62 12.60
C ILE A 23 7.88 2.74 11.72
N LEU A 24 7.68 2.74 10.40
CA LEU A 24 8.53 1.99 9.47
C LEU A 24 9.97 2.49 9.48
N LEU A 25 10.20 3.79 9.57
CA LEU A 25 11.54 4.38 9.66
C LEU A 25 12.24 3.98 10.95
N ILE A 26 11.59 4.08 12.10
CA ILE A 26 12.18 3.74 13.41
C ILE A 26 12.47 2.23 13.51
N THR A 27 11.58 1.38 12.99
CA THR A 27 11.74 -0.08 13.06
C THR A 27 12.78 -0.63 12.10
N ASN A 28 12.92 -0.05 10.89
CA ASN A 28 13.81 -0.57 9.85
C ASN A 28 15.05 0.28 9.60
N GLY A 29 15.16 1.45 10.24
CA GLY A 29 16.21 2.45 10.01
C GLY A 29 16.16 3.12 8.63
N ARG A 30 15.15 2.79 7.81
CA ARG A 30 14.96 3.31 6.45
C ARG A 30 13.48 3.37 6.13
N ILE A 31 13.08 4.35 5.31
CA ILE A 31 11.75 4.39 4.72
C ILE A 31 11.70 3.30 3.65
N ALA A 32 11.17 2.13 3.99
CA ALA A 32 10.98 1.06 3.02
C ALA A 32 9.77 1.39 2.13
N GLY A 33 10.01 1.63 0.85
CA GLY A 33 8.94 1.77 -0.14
C GLY A 33 8.19 0.45 -0.34
N ILE A 34 6.96 0.54 -0.85
CA ILE A 34 6.10 -0.63 -1.13
C ILE A 34 6.85 -1.65 -2.01
N SER A 35 7.47 -1.18 -3.10
CA SER A 35 8.23 -2.06 -4.00
C SER A 35 9.42 -2.75 -3.32
N GLY A 36 10.07 -2.06 -2.37
CA GLY A 36 11.16 -2.63 -1.57
C GLY A 36 10.68 -3.66 -0.53
N ILE A 37 9.46 -3.53 -0.02
CA ILE A 37 8.84 -4.53 0.87
C ILE A 37 8.43 -5.77 0.06
N VAL A 38 7.85 -5.55 -1.12
CA VAL A 38 7.41 -6.61 -2.04
C VAL A 38 8.61 -7.37 -2.64
N SER A 39 9.71 -6.71 -2.98
CA SER A 39 10.89 -7.38 -3.53
C SER A 39 11.56 -8.34 -2.55
N ARG A 40 11.42 -8.12 -1.24
CA ARG A 40 11.96 -9.00 -0.18
C ARG A 40 11.18 -10.31 -0.02
N ILE A 41 9.95 -10.37 -0.52
CA ILE A 41 9.10 -11.57 -0.49
C ILE A 41 9.08 -12.32 -1.84
N LEU A 42 9.65 -11.74 -2.91
CA LEU A 42 9.77 -12.38 -4.23
C LEU A 42 11.18 -12.99 -4.44
N PRO A 43 11.28 -14.16 -5.11
CA PRO A 43 12.56 -14.69 -5.59
C PRO A 43 13.20 -13.75 -6.63
N PRO A 44 14.55 -13.66 -6.71
CA PRO A 44 15.57 -14.38 -5.93
C PRO A 44 15.96 -13.68 -4.61
N SER A 45 15.44 -12.49 -4.33
CA SER A 45 15.83 -11.62 -3.22
C SER A 45 15.10 -11.91 -1.91
N ILE A 46 14.77 -13.18 -1.65
CA ILE A 46 14.07 -13.59 -0.43
C ILE A 46 15.00 -13.42 0.77
N HIS A 47 14.76 -12.40 1.57
CA HIS A 47 15.47 -12.17 2.83
C HIS A 47 14.67 -12.78 3.97
N ARG A 48 15.08 -13.95 4.47
CA ARG A 48 14.33 -14.71 5.48
C ARG A 48 14.03 -13.94 6.77
N SER A 49 14.91 -13.02 7.16
CA SER A 49 14.71 -12.16 8.33
C SER A 49 13.63 -11.10 8.14
N GLU A 50 13.37 -10.68 6.90
CA GLU A 50 12.43 -9.59 6.56
C GLU A 50 11.12 -10.12 5.93
N LEU A 51 11.05 -11.41 5.60
CA LEU A 51 9.85 -12.11 5.14
C LEU A 51 8.60 -11.85 6.01
N PRO A 52 8.66 -11.95 7.36
CA PRO A 52 7.49 -11.75 8.20
C PRO A 52 6.89 -10.35 8.03
N GLN A 53 7.74 -9.33 7.89
CA GLN A 53 7.30 -7.95 7.70
C GLN A 53 6.59 -7.77 6.36
N GLY A 54 7.15 -8.31 5.28
CA GLY A 54 6.52 -8.23 3.96
C GLY A 54 5.18 -8.96 3.91
N LEU A 55 5.07 -10.12 4.55
CA LEU A 55 3.82 -10.86 4.68
C LEU A 55 2.78 -10.09 5.51
N LEU A 56 3.18 -9.47 6.62
CA LEU A 56 2.28 -8.63 7.43
C LEU A 56 1.80 -7.41 6.65
N PHE A 57 2.67 -6.78 5.87
CA PHE A 57 2.30 -5.64 5.01
C PHE A 57 1.27 -6.04 3.94
N VAL A 58 1.54 -7.11 3.19
CA VAL A 58 0.62 -7.62 2.17
C VAL A 58 -0.69 -8.11 2.80
N GLY A 59 -0.60 -8.79 3.95
CA GLY A 59 -1.77 -9.19 4.73
C GLY A 59 -2.62 -8.00 5.15
N GLY A 60 -2.00 -6.92 5.65
CA GLY A 60 -2.67 -5.67 5.98
C GLY A 60 -3.37 -5.03 4.77
N LEU A 61 -2.73 -5.05 3.60
CA LEU A 61 -3.32 -4.53 2.36
C LEU A 61 -4.57 -5.33 1.95
N ILE A 62 -4.52 -6.66 2.05
CA ILE A 62 -5.66 -7.54 1.75
C ILE A 62 -6.78 -7.33 2.79
N LEU A 63 -6.44 -7.16 4.07
CA LEU A 63 -7.39 -6.93 5.15
C LEU A 63 -8.04 -5.54 5.11
N ALA A 64 -7.44 -4.56 4.43
CA ALA A 64 -7.97 -3.20 4.37
C ALA A 64 -9.41 -3.14 3.81
N ILE A 65 -9.70 -3.91 2.76
CA ILE A 65 -11.03 -3.94 2.12
C ILE A 65 -12.11 -4.51 3.05
N PRO A 66 -11.98 -5.70 3.64
CA PRO A 66 -12.98 -6.20 4.58
C PRO A 66 -13.08 -5.31 5.82
N THR A 67 -11.97 -4.78 6.35
CA THR A 67 -12.01 -3.84 7.48
C THR A 67 -12.82 -2.59 7.15
N TRP A 68 -12.66 -2.02 5.94
CA TRP A 68 -13.48 -0.90 5.49
C TRP A 68 -14.96 -1.26 5.43
N TYR A 69 -15.28 -2.41 4.82
CA TYR A 69 -16.65 -2.89 4.70
C TYR A 69 -17.33 -3.07 6.07
N PHE A 70 -16.60 -3.54 7.10
CA PHE A 70 -17.13 -3.68 8.45
C PHE A 70 -17.43 -2.33 9.15
N ILE A 71 -16.70 -1.26 8.81
CA ILE A 71 -16.85 0.05 9.44
C ILE A 71 -17.95 0.88 8.76
N ASP A 72 -17.95 0.90 7.43
CA ASP A 72 -18.78 1.79 6.62
C ASP A 72 -19.99 1.08 5.99
N GLY A 73 -19.97 -0.26 5.90
CA GLY A 73 -21.04 -1.07 5.31
C GLY A 73 -21.11 -1.05 3.78
N GLY A 74 -20.33 -0.17 3.13
CA GLY A 74 -20.22 -0.06 1.67
C GLY A 74 -18.90 -0.61 1.12
N MET A 75 -18.90 -1.07 -0.13
CA MET A 75 -17.65 -1.28 -0.86
C MET A 75 -17.14 0.07 -1.40
N PRO A 76 -15.84 0.38 -1.25
CA PRO A 76 -15.27 1.57 -1.83
C PRO A 76 -15.35 1.50 -3.35
N VAL A 77 -15.66 2.63 -3.99
CA VAL A 77 -15.70 2.74 -5.46
C VAL A 77 -14.28 2.56 -6.00
N ASN A 78 -14.06 1.48 -6.75
CA ASN A 78 -12.77 1.18 -7.34
C ASN A 78 -12.69 1.76 -8.76
N PHE A 79 -11.75 2.68 -8.97
CA PHE A 79 -11.44 3.24 -10.29
C PHE A 79 -10.18 2.58 -10.83
N VAL A 80 -10.29 1.31 -11.23
CA VAL A 80 -9.21 0.59 -11.92
C VAL A 80 -9.48 0.62 -13.42
N SER A 81 -8.44 0.86 -14.22
CA SER A 81 -8.57 0.80 -15.68
C SER A 81 -8.95 -0.61 -16.13
N ASN A 82 -10.00 -0.73 -16.95
CA ASN A 82 -10.37 -1.99 -17.60
C ASN A 82 -9.35 -2.43 -18.67
N ASN A 83 -8.37 -1.58 -19.01
CA ASN A 83 -7.34 -1.92 -19.97
C ASN A 83 -6.19 -2.65 -19.27
N TYR A 84 -6.27 -3.98 -19.28
CA TYR A 84 -5.24 -4.85 -18.70
C TYR A 84 -3.84 -4.60 -19.28
N LEU A 85 -3.72 -4.20 -20.55
CA LEU A 85 -2.43 -3.91 -21.16
C LEU A 85 -1.77 -2.69 -20.51
N VAL A 86 -2.53 -1.63 -20.28
CA VAL A 86 -2.04 -0.42 -19.60
C VAL A 86 -1.70 -0.74 -18.14
N LEU A 87 -2.53 -1.55 -17.47
CA LEU A 87 -2.28 -1.97 -16.09
C LEU A 87 -0.98 -2.78 -15.96
N SER A 88 -0.75 -3.74 -16.87
CA SER A 88 0.49 -4.53 -16.91
C SER A 88 1.72 -3.66 -17.20
N MET A 89 1.62 -2.76 -18.18
CA MET A 89 2.73 -1.84 -18.51
C MET A 89 3.06 -0.90 -17.34
N ALA A 90 2.04 -0.37 -16.66
CA ALA A 90 2.23 0.45 -15.47
C ALA A 90 2.93 -0.33 -14.35
N GLY A 91 2.51 -1.58 -14.11
CA GLY A 91 3.13 -2.46 -13.13
C GLY A 91 4.61 -2.75 -13.43
N LEU A 92 4.94 -3.05 -14.69
CA LEU A 92 6.32 -3.31 -15.11
C LEU A 92 7.21 -2.06 -14.99
N LEU A 93 6.69 -0.88 -15.36
CA LEU A 93 7.43 0.39 -15.22
C LEU A 93 7.68 0.75 -13.75
N VAL A 94 6.68 0.56 -12.87
CA VAL A 94 6.85 0.76 -11.43
C VAL A 94 7.88 -0.23 -10.86
N GLY A 95 7.83 -1.49 -11.28
CA GLY A 95 8.78 -2.52 -10.87
C GLY A 95 10.22 -2.25 -11.35
N PHE A 96 10.39 -1.66 -12.54
CA PHE A 96 11.71 -1.27 -13.05
C PHE A 96 12.37 -0.15 -12.23
N GLY A 97 11.58 0.73 -11.61
CA GLY A 97 12.09 1.80 -10.75
C GLY A 97 12.33 1.42 -9.28
N ALA A 98 12.06 0.16 -8.91
CA ALA A 98 12.14 -0.36 -7.54
C ALA A 98 13.52 -0.91 -7.18
#